data_AF-A0A0G0YKV4-F1
#
_entry.id   AF-A0A0G0YKV4-F1
#
_cell.length_a   1.000
_cell.length_b   1.000
_cell.length_c   1.000
_cell.angle_alpha   90.00
_cell.angle_beta   90.00
_cell.angle_gamma   90.00
#
_symmetry.space_group_name_H-M   'P 1'
#
loop_
_entity.id
_entity.type
_entity.pdbx_description
1 polymer ?
#
loop_
_entity_poly.entity_id
_entity_poly.type
_entity_poly.pdbx_seq_one_letter_code
_entity_poly.pdbx_strand_id
1 'polypeptide(L)'
;MERKSLSIFMKEWFLFSVLVLPFLLIGLYFNSSDLSKLLTEFIRFVLAQPNAITSVTLVLADASILLLIGIFGILFSGVSDDIIGLAIGSPKRKKVLDDIHKYSFFKTLLIFVFTAASEELIFRGFFLGVLPRWTGIQFYILLLISNAVFAYLHIFNYKGTGRAVKFIPLFLTSFVFAYVFLKFGLIACFLVHFFHNFIATIFYRLYLFYFGKHPSSI
;
A
#
# COMPACT_ATOMS: atom_id res chain seq x y z
N MET A 1 12.33 -17.05 -12.63
CA MET A 1 11.35 -15.95 -12.78
C MET A 1 11.78 -15.12 -13.97
N GLU A 2 10.84 -14.60 -14.73
CA GLU A 2 11.17 -13.74 -15.89
C GLU A 2 11.54 -12.35 -15.37
N ARG A 3 12.66 -11.80 -15.85
CA ARG A 3 13.07 -10.43 -15.52
C ARG A 3 12.25 -9.45 -16.33
N LYS A 4 11.92 -8.31 -15.73
CA LYS A 4 11.23 -7.23 -16.42
C LYS A 4 12.13 -6.65 -17.50
N SER A 5 11.65 -6.56 -18.74
CA SER A 5 12.40 -5.89 -19.81
C SER A 5 12.39 -4.37 -19.61
N LEU A 6 13.42 -3.68 -20.12
CA LEU A 6 13.49 -2.22 -20.04
C LEU A 6 12.26 -1.55 -20.69
N SER A 7 11.76 -2.10 -21.81
CA SER A 7 10.54 -1.61 -22.47
C SER A 7 9.31 -1.68 -21.57
N ILE A 8 9.13 -2.80 -20.86
CA ILE A 8 8.03 -2.97 -19.92
C ILE A 8 8.16 -2.00 -18.74
N PHE A 9 9.38 -1.86 -18.21
CA PHE A 9 9.68 -0.89 -17.15
C PHE A 9 9.31 0.54 -17.56
N MET A 10 9.75 1.00 -18.72
CA MET A 10 9.45 2.36 -19.21
C MET A 10 7.95 2.60 -19.41
N LYS A 11 7.21 1.62 -19.94
CA LYS A 11 5.74 1.73 -20.11
C LYS A 11 5.00 1.87 -18.79
N GLU A 12 5.40 1.07 -17.79
CA GLU A 12 4.81 1.15 -16.45
C GLU A 12 5.11 2.51 -15.80
N TRP A 13 6.35 2.98 -15.86
CA TRP A 13 6.73 4.28 -15.28
C TRP A 13 6.06 5.47 -15.97
N PHE A 14 5.87 5.41 -17.29
CA PHE A 14 5.13 6.44 -18.01
C PHE A 14 3.68 6.53 -17.51
N LEU A 15 2.94 5.41 -17.52
CA LEU A 15 1.55 5.39 -17.05
C LEU A 15 1.44 5.75 -15.57
N PHE A 16 2.39 5.28 -14.76
CA PHE A 16 2.44 5.57 -13.34
C PHE A 16 2.61 7.07 -13.11
N SER A 17 3.53 7.70 -13.84
CA SER A 17 3.78 9.14 -13.74
C SER A 17 2.54 9.94 -14.16
N VAL A 18 1.90 9.59 -15.27
CA VAL A 18 0.66 10.24 -15.73
C VAL A 18 -0.45 10.13 -14.68
N LEU A 19 -0.56 8.99 -14.00
CA LEU A 19 -1.60 8.75 -13.01
C LEU A 19 -1.29 9.41 -11.66
N VAL A 20 -0.05 9.29 -11.16
CA VAL A 20 0.32 9.65 -9.78
C VAL A 20 0.81 11.09 -9.66
N LEU A 21 1.48 11.63 -10.68
CA LEU A 21 2.04 12.98 -10.64
C LEU A 21 0.99 14.06 -10.36
N PRO A 22 -0.22 14.04 -10.97
CA PRO A 22 -1.24 15.04 -10.66
C PRO A 22 -1.63 15.04 -9.18
N PHE A 23 -1.82 13.86 -8.59
CA PHE A 23 -2.15 13.76 -7.16
C PHE A 23 -0.98 14.21 -6.29
N LEU A 24 0.27 13.96 -6.71
CA LEU A 24 1.45 14.40 -5.97
C LEU A 24 1.55 15.92 -5.99
N LEU A 25 1.34 16.55 -7.15
CA LEU A 25 1.36 18.01 -7.29
C LEU A 25 0.22 18.66 -6.49
N ILE A 26 -0.99 18.09 -6.54
CA ILE A 26 -2.12 18.55 -5.72
C ILE A 26 -1.79 18.42 -4.24
N GLY A 27 -1.28 17.26 -3.82
CA GLY A 27 -0.86 17.01 -2.45
C GLY A 27 0.16 18.03 -1.98
N LEU A 28 1.23 18.26 -2.75
CA LEU A 28 2.28 19.23 -2.43
C LEU A 28 1.78 20.67 -2.41
N TYR A 29 0.89 21.04 -3.35
CA TYR A 29 0.34 22.39 -3.44
C TYR A 29 -0.54 22.75 -2.24
N PHE A 30 -1.37 21.80 -1.78
CA PHE A 30 -2.27 22.00 -0.63
C PHE A 30 -1.65 21.55 0.70
N ASN A 31 -0.40 21.06 0.71
CA ASN A 31 0.23 20.59 1.92
C ASN A 31 0.79 21.78 2.72
N SER A 32 0.14 22.08 3.83
CA SER A 32 0.63 23.01 4.85
C SER A 32 1.54 22.34 5.88
N SER A 33 1.72 21.02 5.82
CA SER A 33 2.49 20.27 6.82
C SER A 33 3.96 20.14 6.48
N ASP A 34 4.77 20.11 7.54
CA ASP A 34 6.19 19.82 7.47
C ASP A 34 6.42 18.33 7.13
N LEU A 35 6.66 18.06 5.84
CA LEU A 35 6.94 16.71 5.34
C LEU A 35 8.18 16.08 5.99
N SER A 36 9.17 16.90 6.37
CA SER A 36 10.39 16.41 7.02
C SER A 36 10.10 15.85 8.41
N LYS A 37 9.18 16.49 9.14
CA LYS A 37 8.66 16.00 10.41
C LYS A 37 7.90 14.69 10.23
N LEU A 38 7.00 14.59 9.24
CA LEU A 38 6.28 13.34 8.95
C LEU A 38 7.23 12.18 8.66
N LEU A 39 8.26 12.42 7.85
CA LEU A 39 9.26 11.41 7.51
C LEU A 39 10.09 11.00 8.75
N THR A 40 10.49 11.97 9.58
CA THR A 40 11.25 11.70 10.80
C THR A 40 10.44 10.89 11.81
N GLU A 41 9.16 11.21 12.00
CA GLU A 41 8.25 10.42 12.83
C GLU A 41 8.10 9.00 12.29
N PHE A 42 7.92 8.83 10.98
CA PHE A 42 7.82 7.51 10.35
C PHE A 42 9.10 6.68 10.54
N ILE A 43 10.28 7.27 10.35
CA ILE A 43 11.56 6.58 10.57
C ILE A 43 11.70 6.15 12.04
N ARG A 44 11.41 7.04 12.99
CA ARG A 44 11.45 6.70 14.43
C ARG A 44 10.48 5.59 14.78
N PHE A 45 9.29 5.61 14.20
CA PHE A 45 8.30 4.54 14.36
C PHE A 45 8.82 3.18 13.88
N VAL A 46 9.43 3.13 12.69
CA VAL A 46 10.05 1.91 12.14
C VAL A 46 11.23 1.44 13.01
N LEU A 47 11.93 2.35 13.69
CA LEU A 47 13.01 2.05 14.64
C LEU A 47 12.52 1.76 16.07
N ALA A 48 11.31 1.23 16.20
CA ALA A 48 10.71 0.83 17.48
C ALA A 48 10.47 1.95 18.50
N GLN A 49 10.24 3.18 18.03
CA GLN A 49 9.85 4.31 18.89
C GLN A 49 8.42 4.78 18.60
N PRO A 50 7.38 3.96 18.88
CA PRO A 50 5.99 4.31 18.56
C PRO A 50 5.48 5.55 19.31
N ASN A 51 6.05 5.84 20.49
CA ASN A 51 5.72 7.03 21.28
C ASN A 51 6.21 8.34 20.64
N ALA A 52 7.02 8.27 19.57
CA ALA A 52 7.44 9.44 18.81
C ALA A 52 6.33 9.95 17.86
N ILE A 53 5.29 9.16 17.62
CA ILE A 53 4.16 9.57 16.77
C ILE A 53 3.22 10.45 17.58
N THR A 54 2.99 11.66 17.08
CA THR A 54 1.97 12.55 17.64
C THR A 54 0.65 12.28 16.93
N SER A 55 -0.36 11.80 17.66
CA SER A 55 -1.69 11.60 17.10
C SER A 55 -2.37 12.94 16.78
N VAL A 56 -3.13 12.96 15.69
CA VAL A 56 -3.85 14.12 15.18
C VAL A 56 -5.30 13.71 14.93
N THR A 57 -6.24 14.56 15.31
CA THR A 57 -7.64 14.37 14.93
C THR A 57 -7.80 14.77 13.48
N LEU A 58 -8.23 13.83 12.64
CA LEU A 58 -8.39 14.07 11.22
C LEU A 58 -9.42 15.18 10.97
N VAL A 59 -9.01 16.25 10.30
CA VAL A 59 -9.88 17.30 9.77
C VAL A 59 -9.78 17.34 8.24
N LEU A 60 -10.74 17.99 7.58
CA LEU A 60 -10.75 18.07 6.10
C LEU A 60 -9.45 18.67 5.53
N ALA A 61 -8.80 19.58 6.27
CA ALA A 61 -7.52 20.17 5.89
C ALA A 61 -6.38 19.13 5.79
N ASP A 62 -6.50 17.96 6.42
CA ASP A 62 -5.49 16.89 6.39
C ASP A 62 -5.62 15.99 5.15
N ALA A 63 -6.63 16.22 4.29
CA ALA A 63 -6.85 15.40 3.10
C ALA A 63 -5.64 15.40 2.15
N SER A 64 -4.93 16.53 2.03
CA SER A 64 -3.70 16.63 1.23
C SER A 64 -2.57 15.76 1.80
N ILE A 65 -2.46 15.66 3.12
CA ILE A 65 -1.47 14.82 3.80
C ILE A 65 -1.80 13.33 3.59
N LEU A 66 -3.06 12.93 3.76
CA LEU A 66 -3.47 11.55 3.50
C LEU A 66 -3.23 11.16 2.04
N LEU A 67 -3.48 12.07 1.11
CA LEU A 67 -3.18 11.89 -0.31
C LEU A 67 -1.67 11.68 -0.52
N LEU A 68 -0.82 12.53 0.07
CA LEU A 68 0.63 12.40 -0.01
C LEU A 68 1.14 11.08 0.58
N ILE A 69 0.60 10.65 1.73
CA ILE A 69 0.97 9.37 2.35
C ILE A 69 0.51 8.19 1.48
N GLY A 70 -0.69 8.26 0.90
CA GLY A 70 -1.18 7.25 -0.03
C GLY A 70 -0.29 7.13 -1.27
N ILE A 71 0.09 8.26 -1.87
CA ILE A 71 1.02 8.31 -2.99
C ILE A 71 2.39 7.77 -2.61
N PHE A 72 2.91 8.17 -1.45
CA PHE A 72 4.18 7.65 -0.94
C PHE A 72 4.13 6.13 -0.77
N GLY A 73 3.06 5.59 -0.20
CA GLY A 73 2.87 4.14 -0.08
C GLY A 73 2.81 3.44 -1.44
N ILE A 74 2.11 4.03 -2.41
CA ILE A 74 2.06 3.52 -3.79
C ILE A 74 3.46 3.53 -4.43
N LEU A 75 4.16 4.67 -4.40
CA LEU A 75 5.53 4.84 -4.90
C LEU A 75 6.48 3.83 -4.27
N PHE A 76 6.45 3.74 -2.94
CA PHE A 76 7.29 2.84 -2.17
C PHE A 76 7.05 1.37 -2.57
N SER A 77 5.79 0.96 -2.68
CA SER A 77 5.43 -0.40 -3.10
C SER A 77 5.84 -0.69 -4.54
N GLY A 78 5.62 0.24 -5.47
CA GLY A 78 5.95 0.11 -6.89
C GLY A 78 7.47 0.06 -7.14
N VAL A 79 8.23 0.96 -6.54
CA VAL A 79 9.70 0.98 -6.62
C VAL A 79 10.29 -0.30 -6.04
N SER A 80 9.81 -0.74 -4.88
CA SER A 80 10.27 -1.99 -4.27
C SER A 80 9.99 -3.20 -5.17
N ASP A 81 8.80 -3.26 -5.76
CA ASP A 81 8.41 -4.31 -6.70
C ASP A 81 9.26 -4.33 -7.98
N ASP A 82 9.65 -3.16 -8.47
CA ASP A 82 10.50 -2.99 -9.65
C ASP A 82 11.95 -3.37 -9.37
N ILE A 83 12.51 -2.96 -8.24
CA ILE A 83 13.86 -3.36 -7.82
C ILE A 83 13.93 -4.88 -7.74
N ILE A 84 12.94 -5.51 -7.10
CA ILE A 84 12.81 -6.96 -7.03
C ILE A 84 12.70 -7.57 -8.44
N GLY A 85 11.84 -7.00 -9.28
CA GLY A 85 11.59 -7.45 -10.64
C GLY A 85 12.82 -7.41 -11.55
N LEU A 86 13.68 -6.41 -11.37
CA LEU A 86 14.92 -6.24 -12.12
C LEU A 86 16.02 -7.17 -11.59
N ALA A 87 16.18 -7.27 -10.26
CA ALA A 87 17.25 -8.04 -9.65
C ALA A 87 17.06 -9.56 -9.83
N ILE A 88 15.88 -10.06 -9.46
CA ILE A 88 15.61 -11.51 -9.34
C ILE A 88 14.35 -11.97 -10.08
N GLY A 89 13.63 -11.05 -10.72
CA GLY A 89 12.38 -11.30 -11.44
C GLY A 89 11.15 -11.04 -10.58
N SER A 90 9.97 -11.00 -11.20
CA SER A 90 8.71 -10.83 -10.48
C SER A 90 7.85 -12.10 -10.55
N PRO A 91 7.31 -12.58 -9.42
CA PRO A 91 6.35 -13.67 -9.45
C PRO A 91 5.06 -13.20 -10.14
N LYS A 92 4.43 -14.12 -10.89
CA LYS A 92 3.20 -13.86 -11.65
C LYS A 92 2.02 -13.78 -10.68
N ARG A 93 1.06 -12.87 -10.92
CA ARG A 93 -0.15 -12.78 -10.08
C ARG A 93 -1.09 -13.96 -10.38
N LYS A 94 -1.95 -14.30 -9.42
CA LYS A 94 -3.00 -15.29 -9.66
C LYS A 94 -4.09 -14.72 -10.56
N LYS A 95 -4.57 -15.54 -11.50
CA LYS A 95 -5.64 -15.18 -12.44
C LYS A 95 -6.91 -14.65 -11.77
N VAL A 96 -7.26 -15.16 -10.59
CA VAL A 96 -8.42 -14.66 -9.83
C VAL A 96 -8.35 -13.16 -9.53
N LEU A 97 -7.14 -12.62 -9.34
CA LEU A 97 -6.93 -11.18 -9.12
C LEU A 97 -7.03 -10.41 -10.44
N ASP A 98 -6.57 -10.99 -11.54
CA ASP A 98 -6.77 -10.41 -12.88
C ASP A 98 -8.26 -10.35 -13.24
N ASP A 99 -9.05 -11.35 -12.81
CA ASP A 99 -10.49 -11.42 -13.07
C ASP A 99 -11.27 -10.34 -12.30
N ILE A 100 -10.78 -9.86 -11.15
CA ILE A 100 -11.38 -8.72 -10.43
C ILE A 100 -11.43 -7.46 -11.30
N HIS A 101 -10.43 -7.27 -12.17
CA HIS A 101 -10.36 -6.13 -13.08
C HIS A 101 -11.27 -6.29 -14.30
N LYS A 102 -11.82 -7.49 -14.56
CA LYS A 102 -12.80 -7.74 -15.62
C LYS A 102 -14.24 -7.45 -15.18
N TYR A 103 -14.49 -7.37 -13.88
CA TYR A 103 -15.80 -6.94 -13.38
C TYR A 103 -16.09 -5.49 -13.77
N SER A 104 -17.38 -5.13 -13.70
CA SER A 104 -17.80 -3.74 -13.82
C SER A 104 -17.08 -2.88 -12.79
N PHE A 105 -16.79 -1.62 -13.14
CA PHE A 105 -16.07 -0.70 -12.28
C PHE A 105 -16.68 -0.60 -10.87
N PHE A 106 -18.01 -0.51 -10.79
CA PHE A 106 -18.73 -0.45 -9.52
C PHE A 106 -18.55 -1.71 -8.67
N LYS A 107 -18.60 -2.90 -9.28
CA LYS A 107 -18.38 -4.17 -8.57
C LYS A 107 -16.94 -4.28 -8.05
N THR A 108 -15.96 -3.89 -8.86
CA THR A 108 -14.55 -3.83 -8.42
C THR A 108 -14.37 -2.86 -7.25
N LEU A 109 -15.01 -1.68 -7.32
CA LEU A 109 -14.96 -0.67 -6.26
C LEU A 109 -15.50 -1.19 -4.93
N LEU A 110 -16.68 -1.82 -4.95
CA LEU A 110 -17.29 -2.42 -3.76
C LEU A 110 -16.40 -3.49 -3.14
N ILE A 111 -15.80 -4.37 -3.95
CA ILE A 111 -14.86 -5.38 -3.46
C ILE A 111 -13.72 -4.71 -2.68
N PHE A 112 -13.11 -3.64 -3.21
CA PHE A 112 -12.03 -2.96 -2.50
C PHE A 112 -12.47 -2.23 -1.24
N VAL A 113 -13.66 -1.63 -1.23
CA VAL A 113 -14.22 -1.03 -0.01
C VAL A 113 -14.29 -2.09 1.08
N PHE A 114 -14.91 -3.24 0.79
CA PHE A 114 -15.04 -4.32 1.78
C PHE A 114 -13.70 -4.92 2.17
N THR A 115 -12.83 -5.23 1.20
CA THR A 115 -11.50 -5.79 1.48
C THR A 115 -10.67 -4.83 2.34
N ALA A 116 -10.55 -3.55 1.95
CA ALA A 116 -9.78 -2.58 2.73
C ALA A 116 -10.38 -2.38 4.13
N ALA A 117 -11.70 -2.28 4.26
CA ALA A 117 -12.35 -2.15 5.56
C ALA A 117 -12.08 -3.37 6.46
N SER A 118 -12.27 -4.59 5.95
CA SER A 118 -12.01 -5.83 6.70
C SER A 118 -10.55 -5.96 7.10
N GLU A 119 -9.61 -5.69 6.19
CA GLU A 119 -8.18 -5.78 6.49
C GLU A 119 -7.79 -4.74 7.55
N GLU A 120 -8.22 -3.48 7.42
CA GLU A 120 -7.88 -2.47 8.43
C GLU A 120 -8.54 -2.72 9.78
N LEU A 121 -9.79 -3.20 9.81
CA LEU A 121 -10.44 -3.58 11.07
C LEU A 121 -9.68 -4.69 11.80
N ILE A 122 -9.20 -5.70 11.08
CA ILE A 122 -8.44 -6.81 11.66
C ILE A 122 -7.03 -6.34 12.06
N PHE A 123 -6.24 -5.84 11.11
CA PHE A 123 -4.82 -5.62 11.32
C PHE A 123 -4.52 -4.37 12.14
N ARG A 124 -5.34 -3.31 12.05
CA ARG A 124 -5.08 -2.03 12.73
C ARG A 124 -6.05 -1.87 13.89
N GLY A 125 -7.35 -2.05 13.64
CA GLY A 125 -8.38 -1.98 14.66
C GLY A 125 -8.16 -3.00 15.79
N PHE A 126 -8.15 -4.29 15.45
CA PHE A 126 -8.04 -5.35 16.46
C PHE A 126 -6.60 -5.56 16.94
N PHE A 127 -5.66 -5.89 16.04
CA PHE A 127 -4.28 -6.22 16.43
C PHE A 127 -3.52 -5.07 17.10
N LEU A 128 -3.70 -3.83 16.65
CA LEU A 128 -2.97 -2.67 17.18
C LEU A 128 -3.81 -1.79 18.10
N GLY A 129 -5.13 -1.73 17.88
CA GLY A 129 -6.04 -0.96 18.71
C GLY A 129 -6.46 -1.69 19.98
N VAL A 130 -6.97 -2.92 19.87
CA VAL A 130 -7.62 -3.64 20.98
C VAL A 130 -6.66 -4.59 21.71
N LEU A 131 -5.95 -5.44 20.97
CA LEU A 131 -5.19 -6.55 21.52
C LEU A 131 -4.07 -6.16 22.51
N PRO A 132 -3.30 -5.05 22.33
CA PRO A 132 -2.29 -4.64 23.31
C PRO A 132 -2.90 -4.29 24.66
N ARG A 133 -4.13 -3.72 24.67
CA ARG A 133 -4.84 -3.34 25.90
C ARG A 133 -5.42 -4.55 26.63
N TRP A 134 -5.84 -5.56 25.88
CA TRP A 134 -6.45 -6.76 26.46
C TRP A 134 -5.41 -7.75 26.99
N THR A 135 -4.29 -7.92 26.28
CA THR A 135 -3.29 -8.97 26.59
C THR A 135 -2.09 -8.45 27.37
N GLY A 136 -1.84 -7.14 27.38
CA GLY A 136 -0.61 -6.55 27.92
C GLY A 136 0.64 -6.84 27.08
N ILE A 137 0.51 -7.51 25.93
CA ILE A 137 1.62 -7.74 25.01
C ILE A 137 2.12 -6.38 24.50
N GLN A 138 3.45 -6.21 24.47
CA GLN A 138 4.06 -4.97 24.00
C GLN A 138 3.58 -4.63 22.59
N PHE A 139 3.14 -3.38 22.41
CA PHE A 139 2.60 -2.87 21.15
C PHE A 139 3.48 -3.22 19.94
N TYR A 140 4.79 -3.05 20.07
CA TYR A 140 5.73 -3.28 18.97
C TYR A 140 5.79 -4.76 18.53
N ILE A 141 5.61 -5.71 19.46
CA ILE A 141 5.53 -7.13 19.11
C ILE A 141 4.27 -7.39 18.28
N LEU A 142 3.13 -6.83 18.69
CA LEU A 142 1.87 -6.95 17.96
C LEU A 142 1.90 -6.24 16.60
N LEU A 143 2.64 -5.14 16.49
CA LEU A 143 2.93 -4.47 15.23
C LEU A 143 3.68 -5.39 14.26
N LEU A 144 4.77 -6.01 14.71
CA LEU A 144 5.55 -6.93 13.89
C LEU A 144 4.72 -8.14 13.46
N ILE A 145 3.94 -8.72 14.38
CA ILE A 145 3.06 -9.86 14.08
C ILE A 145 1.98 -9.45 13.06
N SER A 146 1.28 -8.35 13.30
CA SER A 146 0.22 -7.84 12.41
C SER A 146 0.75 -7.63 10.99
N ASN A 147 1.90 -6.95 10.86
CA ASN A 147 2.54 -6.68 9.58
C ASN A 147 3.05 -7.97 8.90
N ALA A 148 3.59 -8.92 9.67
CA ALA A 148 4.06 -10.19 9.14
C ALA A 148 2.90 -11.06 8.62
N VAL A 149 1.79 -11.12 9.36
CA VAL A 149 0.58 -11.85 8.93
C VAL A 149 -0.03 -11.19 7.69
N PHE A 150 -0.14 -9.86 7.68
CA PHE A 150 -0.61 -9.10 6.51
C PHE A 150 0.22 -9.44 5.26
N ALA A 151 1.55 -9.34 5.36
CA ALA A 151 2.46 -9.65 4.26
C ALA A 151 2.38 -11.12 3.83
N TYR A 152 2.29 -12.03 4.79
CA TYR A 152 2.19 -13.47 4.54
C TYR A 152 0.93 -13.84 3.74
N LEU A 153 -0.23 -13.31 4.12
CA LEU A 153 -1.49 -13.55 3.39
C LEU A 153 -1.40 -13.03 1.95
N HIS A 154 -0.78 -11.87 1.76
CA HIS A 154 -0.62 -11.26 0.45
C HIS A 154 0.37 -11.99 -0.47
N ILE A 155 1.29 -12.81 0.06
CA ILE A 155 2.16 -13.65 -0.78
C ILE A 155 1.35 -14.68 -1.58
N PHE A 156 0.21 -15.13 -1.05
CA PHE A 156 -0.66 -16.07 -1.75
C PHE A 156 -1.39 -15.46 -2.96
N ASN A 157 -1.29 -14.15 -3.18
CA ASN A 157 -1.74 -13.49 -4.40
C ASN A 157 -0.84 -13.80 -5.60
N TYR A 158 0.33 -14.39 -5.35
CA TYR A 158 1.34 -14.69 -6.35
C TYR A 158 1.54 -16.20 -6.53
N LYS A 159 1.89 -16.60 -7.77
CA LYS A 159 2.19 -17.97 -8.17
C LYS A 159 3.71 -18.23 -8.17
N GLY A 160 4.08 -19.51 -8.03
CA GLY A 160 5.46 -19.98 -8.18
C GLY A 160 6.31 -19.92 -6.91
N THR A 161 7.50 -20.54 -6.99
CA THR A 161 8.44 -20.69 -5.86
C THR A 161 9.00 -19.35 -5.36
N GLY A 162 9.06 -18.33 -6.22
CA GLY A 162 9.56 -17.00 -5.87
C GLY A 162 8.55 -16.04 -5.26
N ARG A 163 7.32 -16.49 -4.92
CA ARG A 163 6.31 -15.63 -4.30
C ARG A 163 6.76 -15.03 -2.96
N ALA A 164 7.62 -15.73 -2.23
CA ALA A 164 8.12 -15.31 -0.91
C ALA A 164 8.90 -13.99 -0.96
N VAL A 165 9.46 -13.64 -2.12
CA VAL A 165 10.16 -12.37 -2.35
C VAL A 165 9.24 -11.16 -2.13
N LYS A 166 7.93 -11.33 -2.30
CA LYS A 166 6.94 -10.28 -2.03
C LYS A 166 6.74 -9.99 -0.55
N PHE A 167 7.25 -10.83 0.37
CA PHE A 167 7.09 -10.61 1.81
C PHE A 167 7.58 -9.23 2.24
N ILE A 168 8.83 -8.88 1.91
CA ILE A 168 9.48 -7.65 2.35
C ILE A 168 8.72 -6.39 1.90
N PRO A 169 8.41 -6.18 0.60
CA PRO A 169 7.69 -4.97 0.18
C PRO A 169 6.29 -4.89 0.80
N LEU A 170 5.58 -6.00 0.94
CA LEU A 170 4.25 -6.05 1.58
C LEU A 170 4.33 -5.75 3.07
N PHE A 171 5.35 -6.27 3.75
CA PHE A 171 5.62 -6.03 5.17
C PHE A 171 5.92 -4.55 5.43
N LEU A 172 6.78 -3.94 4.61
CA LEU A 172 7.12 -2.53 4.70
C LEU A 172 5.95 -1.61 4.34
N THR A 173 5.12 -2.00 3.35
CA THR A 173 3.87 -1.28 3.06
C THR A 173 2.92 -1.33 4.26
N SER A 174 2.85 -2.46 4.97
CA SER A 174 2.05 -2.61 6.18
C SER A 174 2.46 -1.65 7.31
N PHE A 175 3.74 -1.25 7.38
CA PHE A 175 4.21 -0.21 8.30
C PHE A 175 3.64 1.16 7.97
N VAL A 176 3.50 1.51 6.67
CA VAL A 176 2.89 2.80 6.27
C VAL A 176 1.46 2.88 6.80
N PHE A 177 0.66 1.83 6.62
CA PHE A 177 -0.70 1.77 7.16
C PHE A 177 -0.73 1.81 8.69
N ALA A 178 0.16 1.08 9.37
CA ALA A 178 0.25 1.14 10.82
C ALA A 178 0.62 2.54 11.35
N TYR A 179 1.52 3.25 10.66
CA TYR A 179 1.84 4.64 10.96
C TYR A 179 0.62 5.56 10.78
N VAL A 180 -0.11 5.42 9.67
CA VAL A 180 -1.35 6.18 9.42
C VAL A 180 -2.38 5.91 10.51
N PHE A 181 -2.54 4.65 10.94
CA PHE A 181 -3.45 4.28 12.03
C PHE A 181 -3.08 4.98 13.35
N LEU A 182 -1.81 4.97 13.73
CA LEU A 182 -1.36 5.62 14.97
C LEU A 182 -1.48 7.15 14.90
N LYS A 183 -1.22 7.73 13.73
CA LYS A 183 -1.20 9.18 13.57
C LYS A 183 -2.59 9.77 13.35
N PHE A 184 -3.42 9.15 12.52
CA PHE A 184 -4.68 9.71 12.03
C PHE A 184 -5.90 8.82 12.34
N GLY A 185 -5.69 7.64 12.92
CA GLY A 185 -6.75 6.71 13.28
C GLY A 185 -7.17 5.76 12.16
N LEU A 186 -8.15 4.91 12.49
CA LEU A 186 -8.59 3.80 11.64
C LEU A 186 -9.24 4.24 10.32
N ILE A 187 -10.04 5.30 10.35
CA ILE A 187 -10.73 5.82 9.16
C ILE A 187 -9.71 6.29 8.12
N ALA A 188 -8.69 7.05 8.55
CA ALA A 188 -7.62 7.49 7.67
C ALA A 188 -6.87 6.30 7.05
N CYS A 189 -6.60 5.27 7.85
CA CYS A 189 -5.94 4.05 7.37
C CYS A 189 -6.78 3.36 6.28
N PHE A 190 -8.08 3.20 6.51
CA PHE A 190 -9.02 2.68 5.52
C PHE A 190 -9.00 3.51 4.23
N LEU A 191 -9.08 4.85 4.32
CA LEU A 191 -9.08 5.72 3.15
C LEU A 191 -7.78 5.61 2.34
N VAL A 192 -6.63 5.59 3.02
CA VAL A 192 -5.31 5.45 2.37
C VAL A 192 -5.17 4.08 1.69
N HIS A 193 -5.61 3.00 2.34
CA HIS A 193 -5.59 1.67 1.75
C HIS A 193 -6.57 1.55 0.57
N PHE A 194 -7.79 2.03 0.72
CA PHE A 194 -8.76 2.09 -0.39
C PHE A 194 -8.21 2.87 -1.58
N PHE A 195 -7.61 4.04 -1.34
CA PHE A 195 -6.98 4.85 -2.38
C PHE A 195 -5.83 4.10 -3.07
N HIS A 196 -5.00 3.37 -2.32
CA HIS A 196 -3.95 2.51 -2.88
C HIS A 196 -4.54 1.47 -3.85
N ASN A 197 -5.56 0.72 -3.43
CA ASN A 197 -6.24 -0.27 -4.27
C ASN A 197 -6.91 0.36 -5.51
N PHE A 198 -7.49 1.54 -5.34
CA PHE A 198 -8.14 2.30 -6.39
C PHE A 198 -7.14 2.72 -7.48
N ILE A 199 -6.03 3.36 -7.11
CA ILE A 199 -4.98 3.79 -8.04
C ILE A 199 -4.34 2.58 -8.73
N ALA A 200 -4.01 1.52 -7.98
CA ALA A 200 -3.46 0.29 -8.56
C ALA A 200 -4.39 -0.32 -9.63
N THR A 201 -5.70 -0.20 -9.42
CA THR A 201 -6.71 -0.70 -10.36
C THR A 201 -6.85 0.17 -11.60
N ILE A 202 -6.87 1.49 -11.44
CA ILE A 202 -6.87 2.41 -12.59
C ILE A 202 -5.61 2.15 -13.41
N PHE A 203 -4.45 2.06 -12.77
CA PHE A 203 -3.18 1.76 -13.43
C PHE A 203 -3.25 0.46 -14.24
N TYR A 204 -3.73 -0.64 -13.64
CA TYR A 204 -3.87 -1.93 -14.31
C TYR A 204 -4.80 -1.85 -15.53
N ARG A 205 -5.97 -1.21 -15.38
CA ARG A 205 -6.96 -1.05 -16.46
C ARG A 205 -6.42 -0.19 -17.60
N LEU A 206 -5.74 0.92 -17.30
CA LEU A 206 -5.08 1.77 -18.30
C LEU A 206 -3.98 1.01 -19.03
N TYR A 207 -3.17 0.22 -18.31
CA TYR A 207 -2.14 -0.60 -18.94
C TYR A 207 -2.74 -1.58 -19.94
N LEU A 208 -3.81 -2.28 -19.56
CA LEU A 208 -4.52 -3.19 -20.48
C LEU A 208 -5.09 -2.45 -21.69
N PHE A 209 -5.66 -1.26 -21.48
CA PHE A 209 -6.21 -0.45 -22.56
C PHE A 209 -5.15 -0.03 -23.58
N TYR A 210 -3.99 0.47 -23.13
CA TYR A 210 -2.94 0.96 -24.02
C TYR A 210 -2.01 -0.12 -24.59
N PHE A 211 -1.80 -1.23 -23.86
CA PHE A 211 -0.79 -2.23 -24.20
C PHE A 211 -1.32 -3.66 -24.33
N GLY A 212 -2.63 -3.88 -24.19
CA GLY A 212 -3.34 -5.13 -24.44
C GLY A 212 -3.16 -6.23 -23.38
N LYS A 213 -1.96 -6.37 -22.79
CA LYS A 213 -1.67 -7.40 -21.78
C LYS A 213 -0.76 -6.86 -20.68
N HIS A 214 -1.15 -7.03 -19.43
CA HIS A 214 -0.34 -6.63 -18.28
C HIS A 214 0.83 -7.61 -18.08
N PRO A 215 2.06 -7.17 -17.76
CA PRO A 215 3.24 -8.04 -17.66
C PRO A 215 3.11 -9.11 -16.57
N SER A 216 2.34 -8.78 -15.52
CA SER A 216 2.05 -9.71 -14.42
C SER A 216 0.87 -10.67 -14.69
N SER A 217 0.12 -10.48 -15.80
CA SER A 217 -1.04 -11.30 -16.17
C SER A 217 -0.62 -12.53 -16.98
N ILE A 218 -0.64 -13.70 -16.34
CA ILE A 218 -0.32 -15.02 -16.95
C ILE A 218 -1.23 -16.11 -16.40
#